data_AF-A0A953WMK7-F1
#
_entry.id   AF-A0A953WMK7-F1
#
_cell.length_a   1.000
_cell.length_b   1.000
_cell.length_c   1.000
_cell.angle_alpha   90.00
_cell.angle_beta   90.00
_cell.angle_gamma   90.00
#
_symmetry.space_group_name_H-M   'P 1'
#
loop_
_entity.id
_entity.type
_entity.pdbx_description
1 polymer ?
#
loop_
_entity_poly.entity_id
_entity_poly.type
_entity_poly.pdbx_seq_one_letter_code
_entity_poly.pdbx_strand_id
1 'polypeptide(L)'
;LFEDMAKTTDHNAGVWRIPDGSKIYAAALKSNTTTDMTADEIHEIGLSEVARIEAEMDAILIQQGLTEGDVSTRVKQLMSDPAQIFPNTDEGRQQMLDYLVELNTEVMEKAPQYFITLPPQPLEVVRVPEYSQDSSPGGYYNPPALDGSRPGRFYINLKNTADNPRWTLPTLLYHEGAPGHHFQLSTSQMIKNVPVLRKLSPFNAYAEGWALYAERLASKDMGMYADYPLGDLGRLQAEMFRAVRLVVDTGMHAKHWSREEAIEYMVSKTGMTEEEVTREIERYVVWPGQATAYKTGQLAILAMRDRAEKELGDKFDLREFHEVVLMNGAMPLGILDETVDNWIAEEKASQ
;
A
#
# COMPACT_ATOMS: atom_id res chain seq x y z
N LEU A 1 1.72 -14.50 -34.30
CA LEU A 1 2.43 -13.59 -33.37
C LEU A 1 2.64 -14.25 -32.01
N PHE A 2 1.64 -14.39 -31.13
CA PHE A 2 1.83 -15.01 -29.81
C PHE A 2 2.38 -16.45 -29.88
N GLU A 3 1.85 -17.29 -30.78
CA GLU A 3 2.36 -18.66 -30.99
C GLU A 3 3.81 -18.71 -31.51
N ASP A 4 4.27 -17.66 -32.19
CA ASP A 4 5.65 -17.57 -32.68
C ASP A 4 6.57 -17.03 -31.60
N MET A 5 6.12 -16.04 -30.83
CA MET A 5 6.84 -15.51 -29.66
C MET A 5 7.03 -16.62 -28.62
N ALA A 6 6.03 -17.48 -28.41
CA ALA A 6 6.08 -18.60 -27.47
C ALA A 6 7.24 -19.58 -27.73
N LYS A 7 7.71 -19.69 -28.99
CA LYS A 7 8.85 -20.54 -29.36
C LYS A 7 10.20 -19.97 -28.89
N THR A 8 10.22 -18.70 -28.50
CA THR A 8 11.42 -17.94 -28.13
C THR A 8 11.35 -17.36 -26.72
N THR A 9 10.26 -17.60 -25.99
CA THR A 9 10.11 -17.20 -24.58
C THR A 9 10.70 -18.26 -23.65
N ASP A 10 11.27 -17.84 -22.53
CA ASP A 10 11.75 -18.67 -21.45
C ASP A 10 11.20 -18.20 -20.09
N HIS A 11 11.62 -18.84 -19.00
CA HIS A 11 11.22 -18.50 -17.63
C HIS A 11 12.03 -17.32 -17.03
N ASN A 12 12.89 -16.68 -17.82
CA ASN A 12 13.61 -15.48 -17.36
C ASN A 12 12.63 -14.30 -17.31
N ALA A 13 12.13 -14.03 -16.10
CA ALA A 13 11.16 -12.98 -15.81
C ALA A 13 11.69 -11.55 -16.04
N GLY A 14 13.00 -11.36 -15.89
CA GLY A 14 13.58 -10.03 -15.80
C GLY A 14 13.72 -9.27 -17.12
N VAL A 15 13.53 -7.94 -17.08
CA VAL A 15 13.77 -7.06 -18.23
C VAL A 15 15.24 -7.02 -18.65
N TRP A 16 16.18 -7.47 -17.82
CA TRP A 16 17.59 -7.65 -18.16
C TRP A 16 17.82 -8.54 -19.41
N ARG A 17 16.86 -9.40 -19.76
CA ARG A 17 16.95 -10.30 -20.93
C ARG A 17 16.88 -9.60 -22.29
N ILE A 18 16.36 -8.37 -22.33
CA ILE A 18 16.22 -7.60 -23.58
C ILE A 18 17.37 -6.60 -23.76
N PRO A 19 17.65 -6.13 -25.00
CA PRO A 19 18.66 -5.09 -25.22
C PRO A 19 18.43 -3.87 -24.33
N ASP A 20 19.52 -3.36 -23.72
CA ASP A 20 19.50 -2.26 -22.73
C ASP A 20 18.64 -2.53 -21.48
N GLY A 21 18.29 -3.78 -21.18
CA GLY A 21 17.42 -4.18 -20.08
C GLY A 21 17.75 -3.55 -18.73
N SER A 22 19.02 -3.55 -18.31
CA SER A 22 19.44 -2.92 -17.05
C SER A 22 19.23 -1.40 -17.03
N LYS A 23 19.41 -0.71 -18.17
CA LYS A 23 19.16 0.73 -18.28
C LYS A 23 17.66 1.02 -18.26
N ILE A 24 16.86 0.19 -18.94
CA ILE A 24 15.40 0.26 -18.92
C ILE A 24 14.92 0.10 -17.48
N TYR A 25 15.47 -0.88 -16.74
CA TYR A 25 15.10 -1.10 -15.35
C TYR A 25 15.48 0.07 -14.44
N ALA A 26 16.70 0.58 -14.55
CA ALA A 26 17.12 1.75 -13.78
C ALA A 26 16.24 2.98 -14.05
N ALA A 27 15.86 3.22 -15.31
CA ALA A 27 14.93 4.29 -15.68
C ALA A 27 13.51 4.03 -15.13
N ALA A 28 13.05 2.79 -15.13
CA ALA A 28 11.75 2.41 -14.57
C ALA A 28 11.73 2.58 -13.04
N LEU A 29 12.79 2.18 -12.33
CA LEU A 29 12.94 2.44 -10.90
C LEU A 29 12.88 3.94 -10.59
N LYS A 30 13.67 4.75 -11.31
CA LYS A 30 13.64 6.21 -11.15
C LYS A 30 12.26 6.80 -11.43
N SER A 31 11.57 6.35 -12.47
CA SER A 31 10.23 6.85 -12.81
C SER A 31 9.17 6.47 -11.79
N ASN A 32 9.23 5.26 -11.23
CA ASN A 32 8.21 4.76 -10.30
C ASN A 32 8.46 5.20 -8.86
N THR A 33 9.73 5.19 -8.43
CA THR A 33 10.12 5.58 -7.07
C THR A 33 10.34 7.08 -6.93
N THR A 34 10.68 7.76 -8.02
CA THR A 34 11.10 9.17 -8.02
C THR A 34 12.34 9.46 -7.16
N THR A 35 13.15 8.42 -6.94
CA THR A 35 14.44 8.48 -6.24
C THR A 35 15.57 8.12 -7.19
N ASP A 36 16.81 8.31 -6.74
CA ASP A 36 18.02 7.81 -7.42
C ASP A 36 18.51 6.48 -6.84
N MET A 37 17.69 5.77 -6.05
CA MET A 37 18.04 4.47 -5.48
C MET A 37 18.33 3.45 -6.57
N THR A 38 19.42 2.71 -6.37
CA THR A 38 19.79 1.58 -7.21
C THR A 38 18.94 0.35 -6.89
N ALA A 39 18.88 -0.60 -7.83
CA ALA A 39 18.22 -1.88 -7.60
C ALA A 39 18.80 -2.64 -6.41
N ASP A 40 20.11 -2.52 -6.18
CA ASP A 40 20.80 -3.16 -5.06
C ASP A 40 20.37 -2.56 -3.72
N GLU A 41 20.30 -1.23 -3.62
CA GLU A 41 19.82 -0.55 -2.41
C GLU A 41 18.35 -0.90 -2.11
N ILE A 42 17.48 -0.91 -3.14
CA ILE A 42 16.07 -1.29 -2.98
C ILE A 42 15.95 -2.76 -2.53
N HIS A 43 16.77 -3.66 -3.07
CA HIS A 43 16.76 -5.07 -2.68
C HIS A 43 17.13 -5.25 -1.20
N GLU A 44 18.22 -4.62 -0.75
CA GLU A 44 18.67 -4.70 0.65
C GLU A 44 17.67 -4.06 1.63
N ILE A 45 17.06 -2.93 1.25
CA ILE A 45 15.96 -2.33 2.03
C ILE A 45 14.80 -3.31 2.13
N GLY A 46 14.44 -3.97 1.02
CA GLY A 46 13.41 -5.01 1.00
C GLY A 46 13.69 -6.15 1.98
N LEU A 47 14.91 -6.69 1.96
CA LEU A 47 15.32 -7.77 2.88
C LEU A 47 15.27 -7.31 4.34
N SER A 48 15.75 -6.10 4.64
CA SER A 48 15.70 -5.53 5.98
C SER A 48 14.27 -5.34 6.48
N GLU A 49 13.37 -4.80 5.65
CA GLU A 49 11.98 -4.59 6.02
C GLU A 49 11.22 -5.90 6.19
N VAL A 50 11.49 -6.91 5.34
CA VAL A 50 10.95 -8.27 5.53
C VAL A 50 11.35 -8.80 6.90
N ALA A 51 12.63 -8.72 7.28
CA ALA A 51 13.09 -9.22 8.58
C ALA A 51 12.44 -8.48 9.77
N ARG A 52 12.32 -7.14 9.69
CA ARG A 52 11.66 -6.34 10.74
C ARG A 52 10.19 -6.73 10.91
N ILE A 53 9.45 -6.79 9.80
CA ILE A 53 8.02 -7.08 9.82
C ILE A 53 7.77 -8.53 10.28
N GLU A 54 8.60 -9.48 9.85
CA GLU A 54 8.53 -10.88 10.28
C GLU A 54 8.62 -11.00 11.81
N ALA A 55 9.53 -10.24 12.45
CA ALA A 55 9.66 -10.22 13.91
C ALA A 55 8.44 -9.61 14.62
N GLU A 56 7.84 -8.55 14.07
CA GLU A 56 6.61 -7.97 14.63
C GLU A 56 5.41 -8.91 14.49
N MET A 57 5.28 -9.58 13.33
CA MET A 57 4.24 -10.59 13.10
C MET A 57 4.38 -11.77 14.05
N ASP A 58 5.61 -12.28 14.23
CA ASP A 58 5.91 -13.37 15.15
C ASP A 58 5.46 -13.05 16.58
N ALA A 59 5.76 -11.84 17.06
CA ALA A 59 5.36 -11.40 18.39
C ALA A 59 3.83 -11.40 18.59
N ILE A 60 3.06 -10.92 17.60
CA ILE A 60 1.59 -10.96 17.66
C ILE A 60 1.07 -12.40 17.61
N LEU A 61 1.59 -13.22 16.69
CA LEU A 61 1.18 -14.62 16.56
C LEU A 61 1.38 -15.40 17.86
N ILE A 62 2.52 -15.22 18.53
CA ILE A 62 2.81 -15.83 19.84
C ILE A 62 1.79 -15.37 20.90
N GLN A 63 1.44 -14.08 20.93
CA GLN A 63 0.42 -13.56 21.86
C GLN A 63 -0.97 -14.15 21.59
N GLN A 64 -1.27 -14.52 20.34
CA GLN A 64 -2.50 -15.21 19.95
C GLN A 64 -2.44 -16.73 20.15
N GLY A 65 -1.35 -17.26 20.70
CA GLY A 65 -1.16 -18.70 20.96
C GLY A 65 -0.67 -19.51 19.77
N LEU A 66 -0.34 -18.87 18.65
CA LEU A 66 0.20 -19.52 17.44
C LEU A 66 1.73 -19.56 17.53
N THR A 67 2.26 -20.69 18.00
CA THR A 67 3.70 -20.87 18.30
C THR A 67 4.40 -21.93 17.45
N GLU A 68 3.65 -22.75 16.71
CA GLU A 68 4.19 -23.85 15.91
C GLU A 68 4.41 -23.44 14.45
N GLY A 69 5.62 -23.67 13.93
CA GLY A 69 6.01 -23.35 12.56
C GLY A 69 6.51 -21.90 12.36
N ASP A 70 6.93 -21.59 11.14
CA ASP A 70 7.34 -20.23 10.78
C ASP A 70 6.15 -19.25 10.73
N VAL A 71 6.44 -17.96 10.54
CA VAL A 71 5.41 -16.91 10.47
C VAL A 71 4.43 -17.18 9.33
N SER A 72 4.93 -17.56 8.14
CA SER A 72 4.06 -17.82 6.98
C SER A 72 3.08 -18.97 7.23
N THR A 73 3.54 -20.05 7.87
CA THR A 73 2.71 -21.21 8.22
C THR A 73 1.58 -20.82 9.15
N ARG A 74 1.89 -20.04 10.20
CA ARG A 74 0.89 -19.57 11.18
C ARG A 74 -0.10 -18.57 10.58
N VAL A 75 0.36 -17.70 9.69
CA VAL A 75 -0.53 -16.80 8.92
C VAL A 75 -1.46 -17.60 8.00
N LYS A 76 -0.96 -18.63 7.29
CA LYS A 76 -1.80 -19.51 6.45
C LYS A 76 -2.89 -20.23 7.25
N GLN A 77 -2.60 -20.63 8.49
CA GLN A 77 -3.61 -21.19 9.39
C GLN A 77 -4.72 -20.17 9.68
N LEU A 78 -4.37 -18.93 10.00
CA LEU A 78 -5.34 -17.84 10.24
C LEU A 78 -6.13 -17.44 9.00
N MET A 79 -5.52 -17.45 7.81
CA MET A 79 -6.21 -17.22 6.54
C MET A 79 -7.33 -18.23 6.30
N SER A 80 -7.18 -19.44 6.85
CA SER A 80 -8.15 -20.54 6.70
C SER A 80 -9.10 -20.68 7.90
N ASP A 81 -9.03 -19.81 8.91
CA ASP A 81 -9.85 -19.89 10.11
C ASP A 81 -11.33 -19.56 9.78
N PRO A 82 -12.26 -20.53 9.92
CA PRO A 82 -13.68 -20.29 9.64
C PRO A 82 -14.29 -19.17 10.50
N ALA A 83 -13.74 -18.88 11.68
CA ALA A 83 -14.21 -17.78 12.53
C ALA A 83 -13.90 -16.39 11.93
N GLN A 84 -12.93 -16.31 11.03
CA GLN A 84 -12.51 -15.09 10.34
C GLN A 84 -13.17 -14.93 8.97
N ILE A 85 -13.84 -15.97 8.45
CA ILE A 85 -14.39 -15.97 7.09
C ILE A 85 -15.87 -15.61 7.14
N PHE A 86 -16.26 -14.57 6.40
CA PHE A 86 -17.67 -14.27 6.18
C PHE A 86 -18.31 -15.36 5.29
N PRO A 87 -19.60 -15.66 5.44
CA PRO A 87 -20.26 -16.62 4.55
C PRO A 87 -20.14 -16.21 3.08
N ASN A 88 -19.87 -17.16 2.19
CA ASN A 88 -19.77 -16.87 0.75
C ASN A 88 -21.15 -16.78 0.05
N THR A 89 -22.08 -16.04 0.65
CA THR A 89 -23.42 -15.71 0.15
C THR A 89 -23.57 -14.20 -0.04
N ASP A 90 -24.63 -13.74 -0.69
CA ASP A 90 -24.82 -12.30 -0.85
C ASP A 90 -25.07 -11.58 0.49
N GLU A 91 -25.69 -12.26 1.46
CA GLU A 91 -25.83 -11.75 2.83
C GLU A 91 -24.46 -11.62 3.53
N GLY A 92 -23.57 -12.62 3.38
CA GLY A 92 -22.23 -12.53 3.95
C GLY A 92 -21.35 -11.47 3.27
N ARG A 93 -21.52 -11.26 1.98
CA ARG A 93 -20.90 -10.13 1.26
C ARG A 93 -21.42 -8.79 1.75
N GLN A 94 -22.72 -8.66 2.02
CA GLN A 94 -23.29 -7.45 2.59
C GLN A 94 -22.75 -7.20 4.01
N GLN A 95 -22.64 -8.24 4.86
CA GLN A 95 -22.02 -8.13 6.18
C GLN A 95 -20.58 -7.62 6.11
N MET A 96 -19.82 -8.03 5.09
CA MET A 96 -18.46 -7.54 4.88
C MET A 96 -18.43 -6.06 4.47
N LEU A 97 -19.36 -5.62 3.60
CA LEU A 97 -19.50 -4.21 3.24
C LEU A 97 -19.91 -3.35 4.45
N ASP A 98 -20.87 -3.82 5.24
CA ASP A 98 -21.34 -3.12 6.44
C ASP A 98 -20.20 -2.96 7.46
N TYR A 99 -19.40 -4.01 7.67
CA TYR A 99 -18.21 -3.95 8.53
C TYR A 99 -17.20 -2.88 8.08
N LEU A 100 -16.95 -2.75 6.77
CA LEU A 100 -16.08 -1.71 6.23
C LEU A 100 -16.67 -0.30 6.40
N VAL A 101 -17.99 -0.15 6.30
CA VAL A 101 -18.68 1.13 6.54
C VAL A 101 -18.62 1.54 8.01
N GLU A 102 -18.76 0.59 8.94
CA GLU A 102 -18.57 0.81 10.39
C GLU A 102 -17.15 1.31 10.68
N LEU A 103 -16.13 0.60 10.20
CA LEU A 103 -14.73 1.01 10.34
C LEU A 103 -14.46 2.40 9.75
N ASN A 104 -15.05 2.74 8.59
CA ASN A 104 -14.90 4.06 8.00
C ASN A 104 -15.51 5.14 8.88
N THR A 105 -16.66 4.86 9.51
CA THR A 105 -17.31 5.79 10.45
C THR A 105 -16.40 6.07 11.63
N GLU A 106 -15.81 5.04 12.24
CA GLU A 106 -14.86 5.19 13.36
C GLU A 106 -13.63 6.01 12.98
N VAL A 107 -13.05 5.77 11.79
CA VAL A 107 -11.92 6.58 11.29
C VAL A 107 -12.32 8.04 11.14
N MET A 108 -13.48 8.32 10.53
CA MET A 108 -13.94 9.69 10.30
C MET A 108 -14.26 10.45 11.60
N GLU A 109 -14.71 9.76 12.66
CA GLU A 109 -14.88 10.36 13.99
C GLU A 109 -13.54 10.80 14.60
N LYS A 110 -12.47 10.04 14.38
CA LYS A 110 -11.12 10.36 14.87
C LYS A 110 -10.35 11.32 13.96
N ALA A 111 -10.66 11.35 12.67
CA ALA A 111 -9.89 12.08 11.66
C ALA A 111 -9.61 13.57 11.99
N PRO A 112 -10.52 14.37 12.58
CA PRO A 112 -10.23 15.76 12.95
C PRO A 112 -9.06 15.94 13.93
N GLN A 113 -8.66 14.88 14.65
CA GLN A 113 -7.50 14.91 15.55
C GLN A 113 -6.17 14.75 14.81
N TYR A 114 -6.20 14.25 13.57
CA TYR A 114 -5.01 13.91 12.78
C TYR A 114 -4.92 14.69 11.46
N PHE A 115 -5.99 15.35 11.03
CA PHE A 115 -6.04 16.07 9.77
C PHE A 115 -6.69 17.45 9.94
N ILE A 116 -6.07 18.47 9.32
CA ILE A 116 -6.67 19.81 9.23
C ILE A 116 -7.76 19.81 8.17
N THR A 117 -7.41 19.41 6.94
CA THR A 117 -8.36 19.30 5.83
C THR A 117 -8.91 17.87 5.71
N LEU A 118 -10.23 17.72 5.80
CA LEU A 118 -10.93 16.45 5.59
C LEU A 118 -11.54 16.38 4.18
N PRO A 119 -11.68 15.17 3.60
CA PRO A 119 -12.42 14.97 2.35
C PRO A 119 -13.85 15.52 2.43
N PRO A 120 -14.26 16.37 1.48
CA PRO A 120 -15.62 16.89 1.47
C PRO A 120 -16.62 15.92 0.84
N GLN A 121 -16.15 14.96 0.04
CA GLN A 121 -16.99 13.94 -0.58
C GLN A 121 -17.07 12.70 0.33
N PRO A 122 -18.22 12.01 0.41
CA PRO A 122 -18.31 10.76 1.14
C PRO A 122 -17.53 9.64 0.42
N LEU A 123 -17.16 8.62 1.20
CA LEU A 123 -16.64 7.34 0.71
C LEU A 123 -17.79 6.33 0.63
N GLU A 124 -18.01 5.76 -0.55
CA GLU A 124 -18.86 4.58 -0.72
C GLU A 124 -17.98 3.32 -0.79
N VAL A 125 -18.33 2.29 -0.02
CA VAL A 125 -17.73 0.95 -0.13
C VAL A 125 -18.62 0.12 -1.05
N VAL A 126 -18.06 -0.40 -2.14
CA VAL A 126 -18.83 -1.01 -3.23
C VAL A 126 -18.22 -2.36 -3.61
N ARG A 127 -19.06 -3.35 -3.88
CA ARG A 127 -18.61 -4.62 -4.44
C ARG A 127 -18.17 -4.42 -5.90
N VAL A 128 -17.04 -5.02 -6.28
CA VAL A 128 -16.66 -5.11 -7.70
C VAL A 128 -17.76 -5.82 -8.50
N PRO A 129 -18.20 -5.27 -9.65
CA PRO A 129 -19.23 -5.90 -10.46
C PRO A 129 -18.86 -7.32 -10.91
N GLU A 130 -19.84 -8.23 -10.93
CA GLU A 130 -19.62 -9.64 -11.24
C GLU A 130 -18.95 -9.86 -12.60
N TYR A 131 -19.31 -9.05 -13.61
CA TYR A 131 -18.74 -9.16 -14.97
C TYR A 131 -17.24 -8.83 -15.04
N SER A 132 -16.68 -8.17 -14.02
CA SER A 132 -15.27 -7.74 -13.99
C SER A 132 -14.47 -8.31 -12.82
N GLN A 133 -15.11 -9.05 -11.90
CA GLN A 133 -14.46 -9.50 -10.66
C GLN A 133 -13.28 -10.46 -10.91
N ASP A 134 -13.30 -11.23 -12.00
CA ASP A 134 -12.21 -12.16 -12.35
C ASP A 134 -10.93 -11.46 -12.81
N SER A 135 -11.04 -10.25 -13.36
CA SER A 135 -9.92 -9.44 -13.85
C SER A 135 -9.58 -8.27 -12.94
N SER A 136 -10.28 -8.11 -11.82
CA SER A 136 -10.09 -7.00 -10.88
C SER A 136 -9.15 -7.39 -9.74
N PRO A 137 -8.38 -6.42 -9.19
CA PRO A 137 -7.58 -6.68 -7.99
C PRO A 137 -8.49 -6.91 -6.76
N GLY A 138 -7.88 -7.31 -5.63
CA GLY A 138 -8.61 -7.56 -4.38
C GLY A 138 -9.37 -6.33 -3.85
N GLY A 139 -8.83 -5.13 -4.09
CA GLY A 139 -9.48 -3.86 -3.84
C GLY A 139 -8.86 -2.75 -4.68
N TYR A 140 -9.61 -1.67 -4.91
CA TYR A 140 -9.10 -0.46 -5.55
C TYR A 140 -9.99 0.76 -5.25
N TYR A 141 -9.39 1.92 -5.23
CA TYR A 141 -10.08 3.19 -5.06
C TYR A 141 -10.33 3.93 -6.38
N ASN A 142 -11.52 4.50 -6.51
CA ASN A 142 -11.89 5.43 -7.57
C ASN A 142 -12.20 6.81 -6.98
N PRO A 143 -11.49 7.88 -7.39
CA PRO A 143 -11.71 9.21 -6.86
C PRO A 143 -13.10 9.76 -7.22
N PRO A 144 -13.61 10.73 -6.43
CA PRO A 144 -14.84 11.42 -6.74
C PRO A 144 -14.72 12.12 -8.10
N ALA A 145 -15.84 12.20 -8.82
CA ALA A 145 -15.88 12.90 -10.09
C ALA A 145 -15.64 14.40 -9.87
N LEU A 146 -14.85 15.03 -10.74
CA LEU A 146 -14.49 16.46 -10.62
C LEU A 146 -15.71 17.39 -10.69
N ASP A 147 -16.79 16.95 -11.32
CA ASP A 147 -18.06 17.68 -11.43
C ASP A 147 -19.03 17.40 -10.26
N GLY A 148 -18.63 16.56 -9.30
CA GLY A 148 -19.44 16.16 -8.15
C GLY A 148 -20.52 15.12 -8.44
N SER A 149 -20.61 14.58 -9.67
CA SER A 149 -21.66 13.62 -10.05
C SER A 149 -21.55 12.24 -9.39
N ARG A 150 -20.38 11.89 -8.86
CA ARG A 150 -20.10 10.61 -8.20
C ARG A 150 -19.18 10.82 -6.99
N PRO A 151 -19.47 10.18 -5.83
CA PRO A 151 -18.58 10.19 -4.69
C PRO A 151 -17.31 9.36 -4.93
N GLY A 152 -16.39 9.39 -3.96
CA GLY A 152 -15.26 8.46 -3.93
C GLY A 152 -15.76 7.05 -3.66
N ARG A 153 -15.18 6.05 -4.32
CA ARG A 153 -15.58 4.66 -4.18
C ARG A 153 -14.39 3.76 -3.90
N PHE A 154 -14.42 3.10 -2.77
CA PHE A 154 -13.57 1.94 -2.51
C PHE A 154 -14.30 0.69 -3.03
N TYR A 155 -13.76 0.08 -4.08
CA TYR A 155 -14.23 -1.18 -4.61
C TYR A 155 -13.49 -2.34 -3.96
N ILE A 156 -14.23 -3.32 -3.43
CA ILE A 156 -13.68 -4.57 -2.88
C ILE A 156 -14.17 -5.77 -3.69
N ASN A 157 -13.25 -6.68 -4.03
CA ASN A 157 -13.56 -7.88 -4.79
C ASN A 157 -14.07 -8.98 -3.86
N LEU A 158 -15.36 -9.32 -4.03
CA LEU A 158 -16.06 -10.29 -3.19
C LEU A 158 -16.43 -11.56 -3.96
N LYS A 159 -15.67 -11.92 -5.00
CA LYS A 159 -15.84 -13.19 -5.72
C LYS A 159 -15.85 -14.36 -4.73
N ASN A 160 -14.84 -14.38 -3.86
CA ASN A 160 -14.74 -15.29 -2.74
C ASN A 160 -14.44 -14.49 -1.46
N THR A 161 -15.34 -14.61 -0.48
CA THR A 161 -15.21 -13.91 0.81
C THR A 161 -14.03 -14.40 1.65
N ALA A 162 -13.53 -15.61 1.40
CA ALA A 162 -12.35 -16.15 2.08
C ALA A 162 -11.03 -15.50 1.63
N ASP A 163 -11.02 -14.79 0.49
CA ASP A 163 -9.82 -14.09 0.00
C ASP A 163 -9.47 -12.88 0.87
N ASN A 164 -10.46 -12.34 1.62
CA ASN A 164 -10.27 -11.23 2.56
C ASN A 164 -10.89 -11.58 3.93
N PRO A 165 -10.20 -12.41 4.75
CA PRO A 165 -10.65 -12.70 6.11
C PRO A 165 -10.84 -11.41 6.93
N ARG A 166 -11.73 -11.43 7.92
CA ARG A 166 -12.13 -10.26 8.72
C ARG A 166 -10.97 -9.46 9.27
N TRP A 167 -9.89 -10.12 9.69
CA TRP A 167 -8.71 -9.48 10.27
C TRP A 167 -7.84 -8.73 9.25
N THR A 168 -7.97 -8.99 7.95
CA THR A 168 -7.22 -8.28 6.90
C THR A 168 -7.95 -7.04 6.37
N LEU A 169 -9.28 -7.00 6.52
CA LEU A 169 -10.13 -5.92 5.98
C LEU A 169 -9.84 -4.51 6.49
N PRO A 170 -9.53 -4.26 7.79
CA PRO A 170 -9.32 -2.90 8.26
C PRO A 170 -8.17 -2.21 7.54
N THR A 171 -7.03 -2.89 7.32
CA THR A 171 -5.88 -2.28 6.65
C THR A 171 -6.20 -1.95 5.19
N LEU A 172 -6.99 -2.80 4.51
CA LEU A 172 -7.42 -2.53 3.14
C LEU A 172 -8.33 -1.29 3.07
N LEU A 173 -9.24 -1.12 4.04
CA LEU A 173 -10.04 0.09 4.14
C LEU A 173 -9.17 1.33 4.40
N TYR A 174 -8.19 1.23 5.28
CA TYR A 174 -7.32 2.36 5.60
C TYR A 174 -6.43 2.75 4.42
N HIS A 175 -6.06 1.78 3.58
CA HIS A 175 -5.31 1.98 2.35
C HIS A 175 -6.15 2.63 1.24
N GLU A 176 -7.28 2.03 0.87
CA GLU A 176 -8.10 2.47 -0.26
C GLU A 176 -9.06 3.62 0.10
N GLY A 177 -9.49 3.64 1.36
CA GLY A 177 -10.46 4.57 1.90
C GLY A 177 -9.80 5.61 2.80
N ALA A 178 -10.27 5.67 4.04
CA ALA A 178 -9.86 6.64 5.04
C ALA A 178 -8.83 6.05 6.01
N PRO A 179 -7.65 6.67 6.22
CA PRO A 179 -7.18 7.95 5.68
C PRO A 179 -6.22 7.83 4.46
N GLY A 180 -6.25 6.73 3.71
CA GLY A 180 -5.40 6.50 2.55
C GLY A 180 -5.85 7.24 1.28
N HIS A 181 -6.10 6.50 0.20
CA HIS A 181 -6.36 7.05 -1.13
C HIS A 181 -7.56 8.00 -1.18
N HIS A 182 -8.63 7.73 -0.41
CA HIS A 182 -9.76 8.66 -0.37
C HIS A 182 -9.35 10.03 0.14
N PHE A 183 -8.55 10.09 1.21
CA PHE A 183 -8.08 11.37 1.75
C PHE A 183 -7.17 12.07 0.75
N GLN A 184 -6.20 11.35 0.21
CA GLN A 184 -5.23 11.91 -0.71
C GLN A 184 -5.84 12.45 -2.01
N LEU A 185 -6.72 11.69 -2.66
CA LEU A 185 -7.27 12.07 -3.96
C LEU A 185 -8.48 12.99 -3.86
N SER A 186 -9.21 12.99 -2.75
CA SER A 186 -10.35 13.89 -2.57
C SER A 186 -9.88 15.29 -2.18
N THR A 187 -8.90 15.39 -1.28
CA THR A 187 -8.33 16.68 -0.88
C THR A 187 -7.51 17.33 -1.99
N SER A 188 -6.86 16.55 -2.87
CA SER A 188 -6.14 17.10 -4.04
C SER A 188 -7.04 17.95 -4.96
N GLN A 189 -8.34 17.63 -5.02
CA GLN A 189 -9.30 18.41 -5.81
C GLN A 189 -9.55 19.81 -5.23
N MET A 190 -9.33 19.98 -3.92
CA MET A 190 -9.53 21.24 -3.20
C MET A 190 -8.38 22.24 -3.36
N ILE A 191 -7.21 21.79 -3.82
CA ILE A 191 -6.04 22.66 -4.00
C ILE A 191 -6.40 23.81 -4.95
N LYS A 192 -6.15 25.05 -4.54
CA LYS A 192 -6.49 26.25 -5.32
C LYS A 192 -5.24 26.81 -5.98
N ASN A 193 -5.44 27.63 -7.01
CA ASN A 193 -4.37 28.38 -7.68
C ASN A 193 -3.25 27.52 -8.30
N VAL A 194 -3.56 26.26 -8.67
CA VAL A 194 -2.64 25.35 -9.37
C VAL A 194 -3.26 24.87 -10.69
N PRO A 195 -2.44 24.53 -11.70
CA PRO A 195 -2.94 23.85 -12.90
C PRO A 195 -3.67 22.55 -12.56
N VAL A 196 -4.69 22.19 -13.34
CA VAL A 196 -5.49 20.98 -13.09
C VAL A 196 -4.64 19.70 -13.03
N LEU A 197 -3.53 19.66 -13.79
CA LEU A 197 -2.61 18.52 -13.78
C LEU A 197 -2.03 18.25 -12.38
N ARG A 198 -1.77 19.29 -11.56
CA ARG A 198 -1.28 19.12 -10.18
C ARG A 198 -2.29 18.41 -9.27
N LYS A 199 -3.59 18.51 -9.59
CA LYS A 199 -4.65 17.81 -8.85
C LYS A 199 -4.77 16.33 -9.23
N LEU A 200 -4.25 15.96 -10.41
CA LEU A 200 -4.45 14.67 -11.07
C LEU A 200 -3.14 13.91 -11.36
N SER A 201 -2.00 14.41 -10.86
CA SER A 201 -0.68 13.87 -11.23
C SER A 201 -0.48 12.46 -10.65
N PRO A 202 -0.10 11.45 -11.47
CA PRO A 202 -0.06 10.06 -11.05
C PRO A 202 1.33 9.65 -10.51
N PHE A 203 1.84 10.32 -9.48
CA PHE A 203 3.13 9.94 -8.87
C PHE A 203 2.96 8.71 -7.98
N ASN A 204 3.33 7.54 -8.50
CA ASN A 204 3.10 6.23 -7.89
C ASN A 204 3.66 6.13 -6.47
N ALA A 205 4.96 6.44 -6.27
CA ALA A 205 5.57 6.38 -4.93
C ALA A 205 4.95 7.35 -3.92
N TYR A 206 4.50 8.53 -4.35
CA TYR A 206 3.77 9.43 -3.46
C TYR A 206 2.42 8.83 -3.05
N ALA A 207 1.61 8.40 -4.03
CA ALA A 207 0.24 7.97 -3.77
C ALA A 207 0.20 6.65 -2.99
N GLU A 208 0.98 5.67 -3.42
CA GLU A 208 1.06 4.36 -2.76
C GLU A 208 1.82 4.43 -1.43
N GLY A 209 2.83 5.30 -1.36
CA GLY A 209 3.54 5.59 -0.13
C GLY A 209 2.64 6.21 0.92
N TRP A 210 1.77 7.15 0.53
CA TRP A 210 0.77 7.74 1.41
C TRP A 210 -0.21 6.71 1.94
N ALA A 211 -0.78 5.87 1.07
CA ALA A 211 -1.75 4.85 1.49
C ALA A 211 -1.13 3.85 2.47
N LEU A 212 0.11 3.40 2.22
CA LEU A 212 0.83 2.52 3.12
C LEU A 212 1.27 3.23 4.43
N TYR A 213 1.55 4.54 4.38
CA TYR A 213 1.77 5.37 5.57
C TYR A 213 0.49 5.47 6.41
N ALA A 214 -0.67 5.68 5.78
CA ALA A 214 -1.98 5.77 6.41
C ALA A 214 -2.36 4.48 7.17
N GLU A 215 -2.00 3.30 6.64
CA GLU A 215 -2.16 2.03 7.34
C GLU A 215 -1.37 2.01 8.67
N ARG A 216 -0.13 2.51 8.67
CA ARG A 216 0.68 2.63 9.90
C ARG A 216 0.11 3.70 10.84
N LEU A 217 -0.32 4.84 10.31
CA LEU A 217 -0.96 5.92 11.08
C LEU A 217 -2.18 5.40 11.86
N ALA A 218 -3.03 4.59 11.22
CA ALA A 218 -4.19 3.98 11.85
C ALA A 218 -3.79 3.13 13.08
N SER A 219 -2.66 2.42 13.00
CA SER A 219 -2.14 1.61 14.09
C SER A 219 -1.43 2.40 15.18
N LYS A 220 -0.38 3.15 14.82
CA LYS A 220 0.55 3.73 15.79
C LYS A 220 0.06 5.04 16.40
N ASP A 221 -0.79 5.77 15.68
CA ASP A 221 -1.22 7.10 16.10
C ASP A 221 -2.72 7.12 16.44
N MET A 222 -3.58 6.57 15.57
CA MET A 222 -5.04 6.63 15.76
C MET A 222 -5.60 5.56 16.71
N GLY A 223 -4.78 4.56 17.06
CA GLY A 223 -5.14 3.48 17.97
C GLY A 223 -6.28 2.58 17.44
N MET A 224 -6.42 2.44 16.12
CA MET A 224 -7.51 1.67 15.50
C MET A 224 -7.43 0.16 15.76
N TYR A 225 -6.26 -0.34 16.17
CA TYR A 225 -6.04 -1.76 16.47
C TYR A 225 -5.77 -2.05 17.95
N ALA A 226 -5.94 -1.08 18.84
CA ALA A 226 -5.53 -1.20 20.25
C ALA A 226 -6.10 -2.45 20.95
N ASP A 227 -7.36 -2.77 20.67
CA ASP A 227 -8.07 -3.94 21.21
C ASP A 227 -8.26 -5.06 20.17
N TYR A 228 -7.57 -4.98 19.03
CA TYR A 228 -7.71 -5.94 17.94
C TYR A 228 -6.35 -6.37 17.33
N PRO A 229 -5.55 -7.18 18.06
CA PRO A 229 -4.22 -7.61 17.63
C PRO A 229 -4.20 -8.34 16.28
N LEU A 230 -5.23 -9.15 15.98
CA LEU A 230 -5.36 -9.79 14.68
C LEU A 230 -5.53 -8.78 13.54
N GLY A 231 -6.21 -7.66 13.78
CA GLY A 231 -6.27 -6.57 12.81
C GLY A 231 -4.90 -5.95 12.53
N ASP A 232 -4.07 -5.75 13.57
CA ASP A 232 -2.70 -5.23 13.39
C ASP A 232 -1.79 -6.26 12.69
N LEU A 233 -2.01 -7.56 12.92
CA LEU A 233 -1.38 -8.61 12.13
C LEU A 233 -1.77 -8.52 10.64
N GLY A 234 -3.03 -8.20 10.34
CA GLY A 234 -3.52 -7.95 8.97
C GLY A 234 -2.78 -6.79 8.30
N ARG A 235 -2.59 -5.69 9.04
CA ARG A 235 -1.76 -4.57 8.62
C ARG A 235 -0.32 -4.99 8.34
N LEU A 236 0.31 -5.75 9.25
CA LEU A 236 1.68 -6.23 9.06
C LEU A 236 1.80 -7.23 7.89
N GLN A 237 0.80 -8.07 7.64
CA GLN A 237 0.78 -8.95 6.48
C GLN A 237 0.71 -8.14 5.17
N ALA A 238 -0.14 -7.11 5.14
CA ALA A 238 -0.21 -6.19 4.01
C ALA A 238 1.12 -5.43 3.80
N GLU A 239 1.77 -5.01 4.89
CA GLU A 239 3.07 -4.35 4.87
C GLU A 239 4.19 -5.30 4.39
N MET A 240 4.20 -6.54 4.88
CA MET A 240 5.11 -7.62 4.46
C MET A 240 5.02 -7.83 2.96
N PHE A 241 3.81 -7.91 2.42
CA PHE A 241 3.59 -8.03 0.97
C PHE A 241 4.24 -6.88 0.19
N ARG A 242 4.13 -5.62 0.66
CA ARG A 242 4.79 -4.48 0.01
C ARG A 242 6.31 -4.45 0.24
N ALA A 243 6.83 -5.01 1.32
CA ALA A 243 8.28 -5.17 1.51
C ALA A 243 8.85 -6.25 0.59
N VAL A 244 8.18 -7.40 0.48
CA VAL A 244 8.54 -8.49 -0.44
C VAL A 244 8.54 -8.02 -1.89
N ARG A 245 7.63 -7.13 -2.28
CA ARG A 245 7.62 -6.48 -3.61
C ARG A 245 8.96 -5.82 -3.97
N LEU A 246 9.64 -5.18 -3.02
CA LEU A 246 10.98 -4.63 -3.26
C LEU A 246 11.97 -5.73 -3.65
N VAL A 247 11.94 -6.85 -2.92
CA VAL A 247 12.85 -7.99 -3.08
C VAL A 247 12.59 -8.74 -4.38
N VAL A 248 11.35 -9.09 -4.71
CA VAL A 248 11.04 -9.90 -5.90
C VAL A 248 11.17 -9.11 -7.20
N ASP A 249 10.81 -7.82 -7.21
CA ASP A 249 10.94 -6.97 -8.41
C ASP A 249 12.43 -6.78 -8.76
N THR A 250 13.24 -6.37 -7.79
CA THR A 250 14.71 -6.27 -7.97
C THR A 250 15.38 -7.62 -8.16
N GLY A 251 14.85 -8.67 -7.49
CA GLY A 251 15.25 -10.06 -7.65
C GLY A 251 15.17 -10.49 -9.10
N MET A 252 14.00 -10.34 -9.72
CA MET A 252 13.79 -10.71 -11.13
C MET A 252 14.57 -9.81 -12.09
N HIS A 253 14.50 -8.49 -11.89
CA HIS A 253 14.96 -7.53 -12.91
C HIS A 253 16.44 -7.14 -12.81
N ALA A 254 17.08 -7.33 -11.65
CA ALA A 254 18.51 -7.01 -11.45
C ALA A 254 19.32 -8.19 -10.90
N LYS A 255 18.75 -9.05 -10.04
CA LYS A 255 19.44 -10.26 -9.53
C LYS A 255 19.21 -11.52 -10.36
N HIS A 256 18.44 -11.38 -11.45
CA HIS A 256 18.15 -12.41 -12.43
C HIS A 256 17.42 -13.64 -11.86
N TRP A 257 16.62 -13.46 -10.81
CA TRP A 257 15.69 -14.50 -10.37
C TRP A 257 14.71 -14.85 -11.50
N SER A 258 14.45 -16.14 -11.63
CA SER A 258 13.35 -16.69 -12.41
C SER A 258 11.99 -16.29 -11.82
N ARG A 259 10.94 -16.47 -12.62
CA ARG A 259 9.56 -16.30 -12.17
C ARG A 259 9.27 -17.20 -10.96
N GLU A 260 9.72 -18.44 -11.02
CA GLU A 260 9.46 -19.46 -9.99
C GLU A 260 10.18 -19.15 -8.67
N GLU A 261 11.43 -18.68 -8.71
CA GLU A 261 12.16 -18.24 -7.50
C GLU A 261 11.45 -17.05 -6.82
N ALA A 262 10.93 -16.10 -7.61
CA ALA A 262 10.16 -14.98 -7.07
C ALA A 262 8.84 -15.42 -6.43
N ILE A 263 8.15 -16.40 -7.03
CA ILE A 263 6.93 -17.00 -6.48
C ILE A 263 7.25 -17.71 -5.16
N GLU A 264 8.26 -18.58 -5.14
CA GLU A 264 8.65 -19.32 -3.94
C GLU A 264 9.01 -18.38 -2.79
N TYR A 265 9.82 -17.35 -3.07
CA TYR A 265 10.18 -16.35 -2.07
C TYR A 265 8.95 -15.65 -1.51
N MET A 266 8.05 -15.15 -2.35
CA MET A 266 6.87 -14.43 -1.88
C MET A 266 5.91 -15.34 -1.10
N VAL A 267 5.66 -16.57 -1.56
CA VAL A 267 4.83 -17.55 -0.83
C VAL A 267 5.41 -17.87 0.56
N SER A 268 6.73 -17.92 0.67
CA SER A 268 7.43 -18.21 1.94
C SER A 268 7.34 -17.08 2.97
N LYS A 269 7.01 -15.84 2.53
CA LYS A 269 7.04 -14.65 3.39
C LYS A 269 5.67 -14.06 3.70
N THR A 270 4.68 -14.20 2.83
CA THR A 270 3.40 -13.46 2.97
C THR A 270 2.25 -14.27 3.56
N GLY A 271 2.34 -15.61 3.50
CA GLY A 271 1.20 -16.46 3.84
C GLY A 271 0.08 -16.50 2.79
N MET A 272 0.30 -15.89 1.62
CA MET A 272 -0.63 -15.93 0.48
C MET A 272 -0.58 -17.28 -0.24
N THR A 273 -1.60 -17.56 -1.05
CA THR A 273 -1.64 -18.75 -1.90
C THR A 273 -0.72 -18.61 -3.11
N GLU A 274 -0.28 -19.74 -3.66
CA GLU A 274 0.54 -19.75 -4.88
C GLU A 274 -0.18 -19.13 -6.08
N GLU A 275 -1.50 -19.28 -6.17
CA GLU A 275 -2.33 -18.70 -7.24
C GLU A 275 -2.33 -17.16 -7.19
N GLU A 276 -2.52 -16.58 -5.99
CA GLU A 276 -2.47 -15.12 -5.79
C GLU A 276 -1.07 -14.58 -6.06
N VAL A 277 -0.03 -15.23 -5.52
CA VAL A 277 1.36 -14.82 -5.71
C VAL A 277 1.75 -14.92 -7.19
N THR A 278 1.32 -15.95 -7.89
CA THR A 278 1.57 -16.12 -9.33
C THR A 278 1.05 -14.92 -10.13
N ARG A 279 -0.20 -14.48 -9.87
CA ARG A 279 -0.78 -13.30 -10.54
C ARG A 279 0.03 -12.04 -10.29
N GLU A 280 0.51 -11.86 -9.06
CA GLU A 280 1.33 -10.71 -8.68
C GLU A 280 2.72 -10.74 -9.32
N ILE A 281 3.42 -11.87 -9.30
CA ILE A 281 4.72 -12.01 -9.95
C ILE A 281 4.60 -11.77 -11.47
N GLU A 282 3.59 -12.34 -12.13
CA GLU A 282 3.35 -12.11 -13.56
C GLU A 282 3.05 -10.64 -13.89
N ARG A 283 2.36 -9.93 -13.00
CA ARG A 283 2.20 -8.47 -13.10
C ARG A 283 3.55 -7.76 -13.04
N TYR A 284 4.43 -8.13 -12.12
CA TYR A 284 5.74 -7.47 -11.98
C TYR A 284 6.65 -7.74 -13.19
N VAL A 285 6.55 -8.93 -13.81
CA VAL A 285 7.25 -9.27 -15.07
C VAL A 285 6.95 -8.27 -16.19
N VAL A 286 5.69 -7.83 -16.31
CA VAL A 286 5.26 -6.92 -17.38
C VAL A 286 5.31 -5.44 -17.00
N TRP A 287 5.50 -5.13 -15.71
CA TRP A 287 5.54 -3.76 -15.19
C TRP A 287 6.73 -3.52 -14.25
N PRO A 288 7.96 -3.59 -14.77
CA PRO A 288 9.17 -3.55 -13.96
C PRO A 288 9.28 -2.25 -13.14
N GLY A 289 9.59 -2.38 -11.86
CA GLY A 289 9.86 -1.27 -10.94
C GLY A 289 8.61 -0.67 -10.30
N GLN A 290 7.40 -0.91 -10.81
CA GLN A 290 6.17 -0.33 -10.24
C GLN A 290 5.92 -0.80 -8.81
N ALA A 291 6.17 -2.09 -8.56
CA ALA A 291 5.96 -2.72 -7.25
C ALA A 291 6.89 -2.15 -6.17
N THR A 292 8.01 -1.53 -6.56
CA THR A 292 8.98 -0.94 -5.62
C THR A 292 8.52 0.40 -5.02
N ALA A 293 7.53 1.05 -5.62
CA ALA A 293 7.13 2.39 -5.26
C ALA A 293 6.42 2.47 -3.90
N TYR A 294 5.65 1.43 -3.53
CA TYR A 294 4.80 1.39 -2.33
C TYR A 294 5.63 1.61 -1.06
N LYS A 295 6.56 0.68 -0.81
CA LYS A 295 7.37 0.69 0.41
C LYS A 295 8.43 1.80 0.39
N THR A 296 9.01 2.09 -0.78
CA THR A 296 9.91 3.24 -0.95
C THR A 296 9.21 4.56 -0.60
N GLY A 297 7.98 4.74 -1.07
CA GLY A 297 7.12 5.89 -0.75
C GLY A 297 6.85 6.02 0.74
N GLN A 298 6.41 4.93 1.37
CA GLN A 298 6.12 4.93 2.81
C GLN A 298 7.36 5.28 3.63
N LEU A 299 8.52 4.67 3.33
CA LEU A 299 9.76 4.91 4.04
C LEU A 299 10.22 6.37 3.89
N ALA A 300 10.05 6.96 2.70
CA ALA A 300 10.37 8.37 2.48
C ALA A 300 9.48 9.29 3.33
N ILE A 301 8.17 9.06 3.37
CA ILE A 301 7.24 9.85 4.18
C ILE A 301 7.55 9.68 5.68
N LEU A 302 7.87 8.47 6.13
CA LEU A 302 8.28 8.23 7.51
C LEU A 302 9.59 8.95 7.86
N ALA A 303 10.59 8.92 6.98
CA ALA A 303 11.84 9.65 7.20
C ALA A 303 11.62 11.18 7.28
N MET A 304 10.74 11.72 6.43
CA MET A 304 10.34 13.13 6.48
C MET A 304 9.66 13.47 7.82
N ARG A 305 8.74 12.61 8.27
CA ARG A 305 8.05 12.77 9.55
C ARG A 305 9.02 12.72 10.73
N ASP A 306 9.88 11.69 10.78
CA ASP A 306 10.87 11.51 11.85
C ASP A 306 11.81 12.73 11.94
N ARG A 307 12.19 13.30 10.80
CA ARG A 307 12.99 14.53 10.72
C ARG A 307 12.20 15.72 11.27
N ALA A 308 10.96 15.92 10.85
CA ALA A 308 10.11 17.01 11.36
C ALA A 308 9.87 16.91 12.88
N GLU A 309 9.54 15.73 13.39
CA GLU A 309 9.36 15.47 14.83
C GLU A 309 10.62 15.84 15.62
N LYS A 310 11.80 15.42 15.14
CA LYS A 310 13.08 15.72 15.77
C LYS A 310 13.43 17.22 15.74
N GLU A 311 13.16 17.88 14.61
CA GLU A 311 13.59 19.26 14.38
C GLU A 311 12.66 20.31 14.99
N LEU A 312 11.36 20.02 15.08
CA LEU A 312 10.36 20.92 15.65
C LEU A 312 10.06 20.61 17.14
N GLY A 313 10.34 19.38 17.61
CA GLY A 313 10.14 18.99 19.01
C GLY A 313 8.70 19.24 19.46
N ASP A 314 8.54 19.96 20.57
CA ASP A 314 7.22 20.29 21.15
C ASP A 314 6.31 21.11 20.21
N LYS A 315 6.85 21.69 19.13
CA LYS A 315 6.08 22.43 18.13
C LYS A 315 5.58 21.57 16.97
N PHE A 316 6.02 20.32 16.88
CA PHE A 316 5.55 19.42 15.85
C PHE A 316 4.04 19.17 16.02
N ASP A 317 3.24 19.55 15.02
CA ASP A 317 1.85 19.15 14.90
C ASP A 317 1.71 18.15 13.74
N LEU A 318 1.30 16.92 14.06
CA LEU A 318 1.07 15.87 13.06
C LEU A 318 0.04 16.26 12.00
N ARG A 319 -0.95 17.08 12.36
CA ARG A 319 -1.99 17.57 11.45
C ARG A 319 -1.40 18.53 10.42
N GLU A 320 -0.46 19.38 10.83
CA GLU A 320 0.26 20.28 9.93
C GLU A 320 1.19 19.51 8.99
N PHE A 321 1.90 18.49 9.51
CA PHE A 321 2.68 17.59 8.65
C PHE A 321 1.81 16.93 7.56
N HIS A 322 0.64 16.40 7.94
CA HIS A 322 -0.29 15.83 6.94
C HIS A 322 -0.82 16.88 5.96
N GLU A 323 -1.09 18.10 6.42
CA GLU A 323 -1.51 19.20 5.56
C GLU A 323 -0.44 19.53 4.51
N VAL A 324 0.84 19.60 4.91
CA VAL A 324 1.97 19.83 4.01
C VAL A 324 2.09 18.72 2.99
N VAL A 325 1.97 17.45 3.41
CA VAL A 325 2.06 16.31 2.50
C VAL A 325 0.91 16.34 1.49
N LEU A 326 -0.34 16.49 1.96
CA LEU A 326 -1.53 16.31 1.12
C LEU A 326 -1.91 17.53 0.28
N MET A 327 -1.86 18.73 0.86
CA MET A 327 -2.45 19.92 0.24
C MET A 327 -1.55 20.59 -0.80
N ASN A 328 -0.38 20.03 -1.04
CA ASN A 328 0.44 20.38 -2.20
C ASN A 328 0.19 19.46 -3.41
N GLY A 329 -0.59 18.38 -3.25
CA GLY A 329 -0.90 17.43 -4.31
C GLY A 329 0.27 16.51 -4.63
N ALA A 330 0.00 15.45 -5.38
CA ALA A 330 1.00 14.44 -5.69
C ALA A 330 2.20 15.04 -6.47
N MET A 331 3.40 14.65 -6.06
CA MET A 331 4.66 15.13 -6.62
C MET A 331 5.77 14.08 -6.47
N PRO A 332 6.91 14.22 -7.17
CA PRO A 332 8.09 13.39 -6.91
C PRO A 332 8.52 13.46 -5.45
N LEU A 333 8.95 12.34 -4.86
CA LEU A 333 9.37 12.26 -3.46
C LEU A 333 10.46 13.27 -3.10
N GLY A 334 11.42 13.54 -4.00
CA GLY A 334 12.45 14.56 -3.75
C GLY A 334 11.87 15.98 -3.62
N ILE A 335 10.82 16.31 -4.38
CA ILE A 335 10.14 17.62 -4.25
C ILE A 335 9.28 17.66 -2.99
N LEU A 336 8.68 16.53 -2.60
CA LEU A 336 7.97 16.42 -1.32
C LEU A 336 8.93 16.63 -0.14
N ASP A 337 10.12 16.02 -0.18
CA ASP A 337 11.17 16.16 0.83
C ASP A 337 11.57 17.63 1.01
N GLU A 338 11.87 18.32 -0.11
CA GLU A 338 12.15 19.76 -0.12
C GLU A 338 10.99 20.60 0.43
N THR A 339 9.74 20.21 0.12
CA THR A 339 8.55 20.91 0.62
C THR A 339 8.43 20.79 2.14
N VAL A 340 8.69 19.60 2.70
CA VAL A 340 8.71 19.37 4.14
C VAL A 340 9.86 20.14 4.81
N ASP A 341 11.05 20.17 4.22
CA ASP A 341 12.19 20.92 4.76
C ASP A 341 11.93 22.42 4.81
N ASN A 342 11.30 22.98 3.77
CA ASN A 342 10.91 24.38 3.76
C ASN A 342 9.89 24.70 4.86
N TRP A 343 8.88 23.84 5.05
CA TRP A 343 7.93 24.01 6.15
C TRP A 343 8.60 23.95 7.53
N ILE A 344 9.51 22.98 7.75
CA ILE A 344 10.27 22.90 9.02
C ILE A 344 11.07 24.20 9.25
N ALA A 345 11.70 24.76 8.22
CA ALA A 345 12.45 26.00 8.31
C ALA A 345 11.56 27.21 8.63
N GLU A 346 10.36 27.29 8.05
CA GLU A 346 9.37 28.34 8.32
C GLU A 346 8.83 28.28 9.76
N GLU A 347 8.52 27.09 10.26
CA GLU A 347 8.09 26.88 11.66
C GLU A 347 9.19 27.24 12.68
N LYS A 348 10.45 27.01 12.32
CA LYS A 348 11.61 27.44 13.11
C LYS A 348 11.88 28.94 13.04
N ALA A 349 11.52 29.60 11.95
CA ALA A 349 11.70 31.04 11.78
C ALA A 349 10.56 31.84 12.42
N SER A 350 9.39 31.23 12.61
CA SER A 350 8.24 31.81 13.31
C SER A 350 8.40 31.82 14.85
N GLN A 351 9.60 31.48 15.35
CA GLN A 351 10.04 31.57 16.75
C GLN A 351 10.73 32.91 17.01
#